data_AF-A0AAW4YSM0-F1
#
_entry.id   AF-A0AAW4YSM0-F1
#
_cell.length_a   1.000
_cell.length_b   1.000
_cell.length_c   1.000
_cell.angle_alpha   90.00
_cell.angle_beta   90.00
_cell.angle_gamma   90.00
#
_symmetry.space_group_name_H-M   'P 1'
#
loop_
_entity.id
_entity.type
_entity.pdbx_description
1 polymer ?
#
loop_
_entity_poly.entity_id
_entity_poly.type
_entity_poly.pdbx_seq_one_letter_code
_entity_poly.pdbx_strand_id
1 'polypeptide(L)'
;MPVRQLIWDLNAIYFVSNQHTLKLEALADRPPTSDADRYDEASYICVHEPETSGPFSDAGEEGYWYRVLARDIRIDKVELVRSYIGTPGSVLIRPNRRELSSVTVTPVDCGALITTELGILPAVQLGHSFGFSHWPELRFYSRGEVKSELDGNYEILQLGGQ
;
A
#
# COMPACT_ATOMS: atom_id res chain seq x y z
N MET A 1 4.32 15.65 8.21
CA MET A 1 5.26 15.13 9.23
C MET A 1 6.66 15.08 8.64
N PRO A 2 7.71 15.58 9.34
CA PRO A 2 9.09 15.39 8.90
C PRO A 2 9.50 13.93 9.07
N VAL A 3 10.14 13.36 8.04
CA VAL A 3 10.63 11.98 8.02
C VAL A 3 12.12 12.02 7.65
N ARG A 4 12.95 11.39 8.47
CA ARG A 4 14.39 11.31 8.24
C ARG A 4 14.72 10.38 7.09
N GLN A 5 14.01 9.25 6.95
CA GLN A 5 14.16 8.35 5.81
C GLN A 5 12.81 7.76 5.39
N LEU A 6 12.54 7.82 4.09
CA LEU A 6 11.46 7.06 3.46
C LEU A 6 12.08 5.87 2.73
N ILE A 7 11.63 4.67 3.07
CA ILE A 7 12.29 3.44 2.66
C ILE A 7 11.27 2.54 2.01
N TRP A 8 11.63 2.02 0.84
CA TRP A 8 10.86 1.03 0.14
C TRP A 8 11.47 -0.35 0.32
N ASP A 9 10.62 -1.32 0.57
CA ASP A 9 10.86 -2.74 0.66
C ASP A 9 9.79 -3.44 -0.17
N LEU A 10 10.04 -4.68 -0.60
CA LEU A 10 9.22 -5.41 -1.55
C LEU A 10 7.72 -5.41 -1.17
N ASN A 11 7.44 -5.58 0.12
CA ASN A 11 6.09 -5.62 0.68
C ASN A 11 5.82 -4.53 1.72
N ALA A 12 6.73 -3.58 1.92
CA ALA A 12 6.61 -2.59 2.99
C ALA A 12 7.15 -1.21 2.61
N ILE A 13 6.60 -0.18 3.23
CA ILE A 13 7.18 1.17 3.27
C ILE A 13 7.46 1.54 4.72
N TYR A 14 8.67 2.02 4.99
CA TYR A 14 9.05 2.51 6.31
C TYR A 14 9.14 4.04 6.31
N PHE A 15 8.55 4.64 7.33
CA PHE A 15 8.65 6.05 7.66
C PHE A 15 9.51 6.19 8.91
N VAL A 16 10.79 6.50 8.73
CA VAL A 16 11.75 6.62 9.83
C VAL A 16 11.82 8.09 10.26
N SER A 17 11.42 8.38 11.49
CA SER A 17 11.57 9.69 12.14
C SER A 17 12.64 9.62 13.23
N ASN A 18 12.85 10.72 13.97
CA ASN A 18 13.76 10.72 15.12
C ASN A 18 13.21 9.97 16.33
N GLN A 19 11.90 9.74 16.40
CA GLN A 19 11.21 9.17 17.57
C GLN A 19 10.65 7.78 17.30
N HIS A 20 10.17 7.57 16.08
CA HIS A 20 9.42 6.37 15.69
C HIS A 20 9.81 5.92 14.28
N THR A 21 9.72 4.60 14.07
CA THR A 21 9.64 4.02 12.73
C THR A 21 8.24 3.48 12.56
N LEU A 22 7.53 3.90 11.51
CA LEU A 22 6.25 3.28 11.14
C LEU A 22 6.46 2.42 9.90
N LYS A 23 5.89 1.22 9.91
CA LYS A 23 5.90 0.29 8.79
C LYS A 23 4.48 0.12 8.26
N LEU A 24 4.28 0.46 7.00
CA LEU A 24 3.09 0.13 6.21
C LEU A 24 3.44 -1.12 5.41
N GLU A 25 2.78 -2.25 5.65
CA GLU A 25 3.09 -3.51 4.97
C GLU A 25 1.85 -4.22 4.43
N ALA A 26 2.04 -4.94 3.33
CA ALA A 26 1.10 -5.96 2.89
C ALA A 26 1.37 -7.25 3.67
N LEU A 27 0.31 -7.82 4.25
CA LEU A 27 0.29 -9.10 4.95
C LEU A 27 -0.71 -10.03 4.26
N ALA A 28 -0.46 -11.33 4.35
CA ALA A 28 -1.38 -12.36 3.86
C ALA A 28 -1.86 -13.18 5.06
N ASP A 29 -3.19 -13.24 5.23
CA ASP A 29 -3.81 -14.14 6.21
C ASP A 29 -4.17 -15.47 5.55
N ARG A 30 -3.90 -16.55 6.27
CA ARG A 30 -4.41 -17.87 5.90
C ARG A 30 -5.90 -17.93 6.21
N PRO A 31 -6.71 -18.60 5.36
CA PRO A 31 -8.11 -18.78 5.67
C PRO A 31 -8.29 -19.48 7.01
N PRO A 32 -9.34 -19.15 7.78
CA PRO A 32 -9.60 -19.77 9.08
C PRO A 32 -10.05 -21.25 8.97
N THR A 33 -10.09 -21.80 7.75
CA THR A 33 -10.57 -23.14 7.45
C THR A 33 -9.55 -23.89 6.59
N SER A 34 -9.50 -25.22 6.72
CA SER A 34 -8.65 -26.08 5.89
C SER A 34 -9.18 -26.30 4.47
N ASP A 35 -10.35 -25.75 4.13
CA ASP A 35 -10.99 -25.89 2.83
C ASP A 35 -10.48 -24.78 1.88
N ALA A 36 -9.31 -25.04 1.30
CA ALA A 36 -8.58 -24.10 0.44
C ALA A 36 -9.36 -23.69 -0.83
N ASP A 37 -10.31 -24.51 -1.28
CA ASP A 37 -11.07 -24.26 -2.51
C ASP A 37 -12.19 -23.21 -2.32
N ARG A 38 -12.43 -22.78 -1.08
CA ARG A 38 -13.48 -21.80 -0.74
C ARG A 38 -12.95 -20.39 -0.47
N TYR A 39 -11.66 -20.24 -0.25
CA TYR A 39 -11.03 -18.98 0.13
C TYR A 39 -9.67 -18.84 -0.56
N ASP A 40 -9.49 -17.73 -1.29
CA ASP A 40 -8.18 -17.30 -1.74
C ASP A 40 -7.43 -16.60 -0.58
N GLU A 41 -6.11 -16.41 -0.71
CA GLU A 41 -5.32 -15.69 0.31
C GLU A 41 -5.85 -14.26 0.47
N ALA A 42 -6.25 -13.90 1.70
CA ALA A 42 -6.67 -12.54 2.00
C ALA A 42 -5.44 -11.69 2.28
N SER A 43 -5.00 -10.91 1.30
CA SER A 43 -3.99 -9.88 1.52
C SER A 43 -4.64 -8.63 2.14
N TYR A 44 -4.01 -8.05 3.16
CA TYR A 44 -4.44 -6.81 3.79
C TYR A 44 -3.26 -5.91 4.12
N ILE A 45 -3.55 -4.62 4.31
CA ILE A 45 -2.55 -3.63 4.64
C ILE A 45 -2.55 -3.37 6.15
N CYS A 46 -1.39 -3.46 6.77
CA CYS A 46 -1.19 -3.19 8.19
C CYS A 46 -0.25 -1.99 8.38
N VAL A 47 -0.51 -1.20 9.42
CA VAL A 47 0.40 -0.16 9.90
C VAL A 47 0.78 -0.47 11.34
N HIS A 48 2.08 -0.61 11.61
CA HIS A 48 2.57 -0.82 12.97
C HIS A 48 3.98 -0.24 13.15
N GLU A 49 4.44 -0.18 14.39
CA GLU A 49 5.81 0.19 14.74
C GLU A 49 6.63 -1.11 14.88
N PRO A 50 7.68 -1.34 14.06
CA PRO A 50 8.47 -2.55 14.14
C PRO A 50 9.37 -2.52 15.38
N GLU A 51 9.70 -3.70 15.92
CA GLU A 51 10.57 -3.83 17.10
C GLU A 51 11.99 -3.30 16.84
N THR A 52 12.47 -3.40 15.59
CA THR A 52 13.75 -2.81 15.16
C THR A 52 13.55 -1.36 14.74
N SER A 53 13.92 -0.46 15.65
CA SER A 53 13.96 0.98 15.40
C SER A 53 15.39 1.44 15.10
N GLY A 54 15.65 1.92 13.88
CA GLY A 54 16.95 2.48 13.52
C GLY A 54 16.99 3.09 12.12
N PRO A 55 17.98 3.97 11.84
CA PRO A 55 18.22 4.46 10.50
C PRO A 55 18.80 3.35 9.62
N PHE A 56 18.33 3.26 8.39
CA PHE A 56 18.78 2.24 7.45
C PHE A 56 19.98 2.74 6.64
N SER A 57 20.91 1.83 6.32
CA SER A 57 22.09 2.12 5.49
C SER A 57 21.71 2.37 4.02
N ASP A 58 22.35 3.33 3.35
CA ASP A 58 22.18 3.54 1.90
C ASP A 58 22.77 2.40 1.06
N ALA A 59 23.78 1.70 1.58
CA ALA A 59 24.42 0.59 0.90
C ALA A 59 23.57 -0.69 0.91
N GLY A 60 22.42 -0.68 1.60
CA GLY A 60 21.70 -1.88 1.97
C GLY A 60 22.39 -2.61 3.13
N GLU A 61 21.72 -3.63 3.63
CA GLU A 61 22.23 -4.53 4.67
C GLU A 61 22.16 -5.96 4.15
N GLU A 62 23.15 -6.79 4.51
CA GLU A 62 23.19 -8.18 4.07
C GLU A 62 21.93 -8.93 4.52
N GLY A 63 21.26 -9.61 3.58
CA GLY A 63 20.02 -10.34 3.84
C GLY A 63 18.73 -9.51 3.75
N TYR A 64 18.82 -8.20 3.52
CA TYR A 64 17.65 -7.33 3.39
C TYR A 64 17.54 -6.73 1.98
N TRP A 65 16.31 -6.60 1.48
CA TRP A 65 16.04 -6.05 0.16
C TRP A 65 15.22 -4.78 0.25
N TYR A 66 15.90 -3.67 0.53
CA TYR A 66 15.26 -2.35 0.64
C TYR A 66 16.06 -1.28 -0.12
N ARG A 67 15.40 -0.14 -0.36
CA ARG A 67 16.01 1.08 -0.90
C ARG A 67 15.57 2.30 -0.13
N VAL A 68 16.53 3.14 0.29
CA VAL A 68 16.24 4.48 0.82
C VAL A 68 15.85 5.39 -0.36
N LEU A 69 14.62 5.86 -0.38
CA LEU A 69 14.08 6.69 -1.48
C LEU A 69 14.28 8.18 -1.27
N ALA A 70 14.16 8.63 -0.03
CA ALA A 70 14.33 10.03 0.32
C ALA A 70 14.85 10.16 1.75
N ARG A 71 15.54 11.27 1.98
CA ARG A 71 16.06 11.69 3.28
C ARG A 71 15.54 13.07 3.64
N ASP A 72 15.33 13.28 4.93
CA ASP A 72 14.94 14.57 5.51
C ASP A 72 13.79 15.24 4.76
N ILE A 73 12.81 14.42 4.39
CA ILE A 73 11.69 14.81 3.53
C ILE A 73 10.45 15.10 4.37
N ARG A 74 9.65 16.05 3.91
CA ARG A 74 8.32 16.29 4.47
C ARG A 74 7.27 15.39 3.81
N ILE A 75 6.53 14.64 4.63
CA ILE A 75 5.28 13.98 4.23
C ILE A 75 4.14 14.97 4.43
N ASP A 76 3.48 15.36 3.35
CA ASP A 76 2.37 16.33 3.37
C ASP A 76 1.03 15.65 3.61
N LYS A 77 0.82 14.49 2.98
CA LYS A 77 -0.46 13.78 3.05
C LYS A 77 -0.26 12.29 2.84
N VAL A 78 -1.04 11.48 3.54
CA VAL A 78 -1.22 10.06 3.27
C VAL A 78 -2.69 9.83 2.91
N GLU A 79 -2.95 9.27 1.74
CA GLU A 79 -4.29 8.86 1.31
C GLU A 79 -4.35 7.34 1.26
N LEU A 80 -5.49 6.77 1.64
CA LEU A 80 -5.75 5.35 1.51
C LEU A 80 -6.21 5.05 0.08
N VAL A 81 -5.76 3.93 -0.47
CA VAL A 81 -6.24 3.41 -1.74
C VAL A 81 -7.09 2.18 -1.46
N ARG A 82 -8.34 2.21 -1.92
CA ARG A 82 -9.33 1.17 -1.70
C ARG A 82 -9.78 0.60 -3.04
N SER A 83 -9.98 -0.71 -3.08
CA SER A 83 -10.71 -1.36 -4.15
C SER A 83 -11.92 -2.11 -3.60
N TYR A 84 -12.66 -2.76 -4.49
CA TYR A 84 -13.86 -3.51 -4.16
C TYR A 84 -13.78 -4.88 -4.81
N ILE A 85 -13.95 -5.95 -4.03
CA ILE A 85 -13.89 -7.32 -4.53
C ILE A 85 -15.28 -7.93 -4.48
N GLY A 86 -15.72 -8.49 -5.61
CA GLY A 86 -16.96 -9.23 -5.73
C GLY A 86 -16.75 -10.72 -5.44
N THR A 87 -17.60 -11.29 -4.58
CA THR A 87 -17.65 -12.73 -4.31
C THR A 87 -18.99 -13.36 -4.69
N PRO A 88 -19.03 -14.61 -5.19
CA PRO A 88 -17.88 -15.50 -5.46
C PRO A 88 -17.09 -15.10 -6.72
N GLY A 89 -15.79 -15.46 -6.78
CA GLY A 89 -14.92 -15.28 -7.96
C GLY A 89 -13.86 -14.17 -7.90
N SER A 90 -13.76 -13.45 -6.78
CA SER A 90 -12.70 -12.46 -6.50
C SER A 90 -12.48 -11.42 -7.61
N VAL A 91 -13.55 -10.97 -8.26
CA VAL A 91 -13.45 -10.03 -9.39
C VAL A 91 -13.37 -8.59 -8.87
N LEU A 92 -12.44 -7.80 -9.39
CA LEU A 92 -12.36 -6.37 -9.12
C LEU A 92 -13.63 -5.65 -9.59
N ILE A 93 -14.30 -4.97 -8.66
CA ILE A 93 -15.48 -4.16 -8.92
C ILE A 93 -15.05 -2.69 -8.89
N ARG A 94 -15.46 -1.95 -9.93
CA ARG A 94 -15.17 -0.52 -10.01
C ARG A 94 -15.93 0.24 -8.91
N PRO A 95 -15.30 1.23 -8.25
CA PRO A 95 -16.01 2.18 -7.40
C PRO A 95 -17.13 2.80 -8.24
N ASN A 96 -18.38 2.73 -7.79
CA ASN A 96 -19.60 3.21 -8.49
C ASN A 96 -20.23 2.26 -9.54
N ARG A 97 -19.78 1.01 -9.69
CA ARG A 97 -20.55 0.03 -10.48
C ARG A 97 -21.79 -0.40 -9.71
N ARG A 98 -22.96 -0.39 -10.37
CA ARG A 98 -24.20 -0.95 -9.78
C ARG A 98 -23.99 -2.44 -9.46
N GLU A 99 -24.40 -2.82 -8.26
CA GLU A 99 -24.32 -4.19 -7.77
C GLU A 99 -25.08 -5.15 -8.69
N LEU A 100 -24.48 -6.31 -8.96
CA LEU A 100 -25.19 -7.46 -9.53
C LEU A 100 -25.87 -8.17 -8.37
N SER A 101 -27.15 -8.51 -8.49
CA SER A 101 -27.98 -9.04 -7.40
C SER A 101 -27.51 -10.36 -6.79
N SER A 102 -26.47 -10.99 -7.34
CA SER A 102 -25.89 -12.26 -6.92
C SER A 102 -24.44 -12.16 -6.41
N VAL A 103 -23.87 -10.96 -6.27
CA VAL A 103 -22.46 -10.77 -5.89
C VAL A 103 -22.38 -9.96 -4.61
N THR A 104 -21.68 -10.46 -3.60
CA THR A 104 -21.35 -9.68 -2.40
C THR A 104 -20.11 -8.84 -2.68
N VAL A 105 -20.20 -7.52 -2.50
CA VAL A 105 -19.09 -6.59 -2.74
C VAL A 105 -18.48 -6.19 -1.41
N THR A 106 -17.18 -6.43 -1.25
CA THR A 106 -16.44 -6.11 -0.03
C THR A 106 -15.38 -5.05 -0.35
N PRO A 107 -15.34 -3.92 0.38
CA PRO A 107 -14.24 -2.96 0.25
C PRO A 107 -12.94 -3.55 0.79
N VAL A 108 -11.83 -3.32 0.10
CA VAL A 108 -10.51 -3.79 0.48
C VAL A 108 -9.52 -2.63 0.40
N ASP A 109 -8.90 -2.31 1.53
CA ASP A 109 -7.84 -1.32 1.60
C ASP A 109 -6.55 -1.96 1.11
N CYS A 110 -6.07 -1.50 -0.05
CA CYS A 110 -4.98 -2.13 -0.80
C CYS A 110 -3.74 -1.23 -0.90
N GLY A 111 -3.69 -0.13 -0.15
CA GLY A 111 -2.44 0.59 0.06
C GLY A 111 -2.63 2.04 0.42
N ALA A 112 -1.57 2.83 0.22
CA ALA A 112 -1.58 4.26 0.45
C ALA A 112 -0.82 5.04 -0.62
N LEU A 113 -1.20 6.30 -0.79
CA LEU A 113 -0.45 7.29 -1.55
C LEU A 113 0.21 8.26 -0.59
N ILE A 114 1.53 8.34 -0.65
CA ILE A 114 2.34 9.17 0.23
C ILE A 114 2.76 10.41 -0.55
N THR A 115 2.10 11.52 -0.28
CA THR A 115 2.42 12.81 -0.90
C THR A 115 3.54 13.50 -0.13
N THR A 116 4.56 13.93 -0.87
CA THR A 116 5.75 14.62 -0.37
C THR A 116 6.06 15.82 -1.25
N GLU A 117 7.05 16.63 -0.87
CA GLU A 117 7.55 17.73 -1.70
C GLU A 117 8.20 17.27 -3.01
N LEU A 118 8.64 16.01 -3.11
CA LEU A 118 9.21 15.42 -4.33
C LEU A 118 8.15 14.82 -5.26
N GLY A 119 6.90 14.74 -4.82
CA GLY A 119 5.80 14.07 -5.53
C GLY A 119 5.15 12.97 -4.67
N ILE A 120 4.47 12.05 -5.33
CA ILE A 120 3.69 10.99 -4.68
C ILE A 120 4.43 9.66 -4.82
N LEU A 121 4.73 9.02 -3.70
CA LEU A 121 5.16 7.62 -3.67
C LEU A 121 3.91 6.74 -3.52
N PRO A 122 3.58 5.92 -4.53
CA PRO A 122 2.51 4.95 -4.41
C PRO A 122 3.00 3.69 -3.68
N ALA A 123 2.33 3.39 -2.57
CA ALA A 123 2.49 2.17 -1.79
C ALA A 123 1.22 1.33 -1.93
N VAL A 124 0.94 0.88 -3.14
CA VAL A 124 -0.34 0.25 -3.51
C VAL A 124 -0.12 -1.14 -4.06
N GLN A 125 -0.82 -2.12 -3.49
CA GLN A 125 -0.90 -3.48 -3.99
C GLN A 125 -1.87 -3.49 -5.17
N LEU A 126 -1.33 -3.66 -6.37
CA LEU A 126 -2.12 -3.80 -7.60
C LEU A 126 -2.23 -5.29 -7.95
N GLY A 127 -3.44 -5.81 -8.10
CA GLY A 127 -3.69 -7.22 -8.44
C GLY A 127 -3.51 -8.22 -7.29
N HIS A 128 -3.45 -9.52 -7.63
CA HIS A 128 -3.40 -10.65 -6.68
C HIS A 128 -1.98 -11.01 -6.20
N SER A 129 -0.99 -10.13 -6.37
CA SER A 129 0.38 -10.39 -5.90
C SER A 129 0.61 -9.83 -4.51
N PHE A 130 1.47 -10.48 -3.73
CA PHE A 130 1.98 -9.93 -2.48
C PHE A 130 3.03 -8.84 -2.76
N GLY A 131 2.79 -7.62 -2.26
CA GLY A 131 3.75 -6.51 -2.29
C GLY A 131 3.34 -5.32 -3.16
N PHE A 132 4.17 -4.27 -3.12
CA PHE A 132 3.90 -2.96 -3.75
C PHE A 132 4.54 -2.80 -5.13
N SER A 133 5.17 -3.85 -5.66
CA SER A 133 6.11 -3.80 -6.79
C SER A 133 5.48 -3.74 -8.18
N HIS A 134 4.23 -3.30 -8.31
CA HIS A 134 3.55 -3.24 -9.61
C HIS A 134 3.83 -1.96 -10.41
N TRP A 135 4.47 -0.97 -9.81
CA TRP A 135 4.80 0.29 -10.49
C TRP A 135 6.02 0.09 -11.42
N PRO A 136 6.02 0.66 -12.65
CA PRO A 136 7.09 0.44 -13.62
C PRO A 136 8.48 0.82 -13.13
N GLU A 137 8.55 1.86 -12.28
CA GLU A 137 9.80 2.40 -11.75
C GLU A 137 9.62 2.79 -10.29
N LEU A 138 10.64 2.57 -9.48
CA LEU A 138 10.62 3.03 -8.10
C LEU A 138 11.04 4.51 -8.02
N ARG A 139 10.06 5.42 -8.07
CA ARG A 139 10.25 6.88 -7.97
C ARG A 139 9.05 7.61 -7.40
N PHE A 140 9.18 8.92 -7.22
CA PHE A 140 8.05 9.81 -6.98
C PHE A 140 7.35 10.15 -8.29
N TYR A 141 6.01 10.07 -8.27
CA TYR A 141 5.13 10.30 -9.40
C TYR A 141 4.33 11.59 -9.21
N SER A 142 3.89 12.18 -10.32
CA SER A 142 2.90 13.24 -10.29
C SER A 142 1.51 12.72 -9.95
N ARG A 143 0.62 13.61 -9.48
CA ARG A 143 -0.80 13.29 -9.25
C ARG A 143 -1.50 12.81 -10.52
N GLY A 144 -1.11 13.32 -11.69
CA GLY A 144 -1.66 12.92 -12.98
C GLY A 144 -1.33 11.47 -13.33
N GLU A 145 -0.05 11.10 -13.19
CA GLU A 145 0.42 9.71 -13.40
C GLU A 145 -0.28 8.74 -12.44
N VAL A 146 -0.31 9.06 -11.14
CA VAL A 146 -0.96 8.19 -10.14
C VAL A 146 -2.45 8.03 -10.42
N LYS A 147 -3.15 9.11 -10.78
CA LYS A 147 -4.55 9.03 -11.15
C LYS A 147 -4.76 8.16 -12.39
N SER A 148 -3.92 8.31 -13.41
CA SER A 148 -4.02 7.51 -14.63
C SER A 148 -3.87 6.02 -14.37
N GLU A 149 -2.96 5.64 -13.47
CA GLU A 149 -2.72 4.23 -13.14
C GLU A 149 -3.86 3.62 -12.31
N LEU A 150 -4.42 4.40 -11.39
CA LEU A 150 -5.49 3.95 -10.49
C LEU A 150 -6.90 4.13 -11.07
N ASP A 151 -7.04 4.80 -12.21
CA ASP A 151 -8.33 5.30 -12.69
C ASP A 151 -9.35 4.17 -12.88
N GLY A 152 -10.58 4.45 -12.46
CA GLY A 152 -11.74 3.57 -12.61
C GLY A 152 -11.73 2.28 -11.80
N ASN A 153 -10.61 1.87 -11.20
CA ASN A 153 -10.48 0.58 -10.48
C ASN A 153 -10.28 0.74 -8.97
N TYR A 154 -9.84 1.92 -8.54
CA TYR A 154 -9.55 2.22 -7.14
C TYR A 154 -10.16 3.55 -6.72
N GLU A 155 -10.50 3.63 -5.45
CA GLU A 155 -10.93 4.83 -4.76
C GLU A 155 -9.78 5.36 -3.90
N ILE A 156 -9.57 6.68 -3.94
CA ILE A 156 -8.56 7.36 -3.12
C ILE A 156 -9.29 8.08 -2.00
N LEU A 157 -9.12 7.60 -0.76
CA LEU A 157 -9.75 8.14 0.43
C LEU A 157 -8.76 9.01 1.20
N GLN A 158 -9.19 10.19 1.64
CA GLN A 158 -8.37 11.00 2.55
C GLN A 158 -8.48 10.49 3.97
N LEU A 159 -7.34 10.20 4.59
CA LEU A 159 -7.29 9.88 6.01
C LEU A 159 -7.48 11.18 6.80
N GLY A 160 -8.56 11.26 7.60
CA GLY A 160 -8.80 12.39 8.51
C GLY A 160 -9.73 13.50 8.02
N GLY A 161 -10.57 13.26 7.01
CA GLY A 161 -11.67 14.16 6.66
C GLY A 161 -12.95 13.83 7.43
N GLN A 162 -13.17 14.49 8.56
CA GLN A 162 -14.53 14.80 9.05
C GLN A 162 -14.85 16.25 8.70
#